data_AF-A0AAN1WGM7-F1
#
_entry.id   AF-A0AAN1WGM7-F1
#
_cell.length_a   1.000
_cell.length_b   1.000
_cell.length_c   1.000
_cell.angle_alpha   90.00
_cell.angle_beta   90.00
_cell.angle_gamma   90.00
#
_symmetry.space_group_name_H-M   'P 1'
#
loop_
_entity.id
_entity.type
_entity.pdbx_description
1 polymer ?
#
loop_
_entity_poly.entity_id
_entity_poly.type
_entity_poly.pdbx_seq_one_letter_code
_entity_poly.pdbx_strand_id
1 'polypeptide(L)'
;MFRKFLLIVAAGAIFQYWGDIKQFINPPPDFSQDHDGKVILYATAWCGYCAKARKLLDDHNIDYYEYDIEKSVEGHEQYKALGGRGVPVLLIKGQVIKGYSREKMLALIQ
;
A
#
# COMPACT_ATOMS: atom_id res chain seq x y z
N MET A 1 -25.99 -23.85 -24.96
CA MET A 1 -24.95 -22.91 -25.44
C MET A 1 -24.68 -21.78 -24.44
N PHE A 2 -25.71 -21.07 -23.97
CA PHE A 2 -25.60 -19.91 -23.07
C PHE A 2 -24.88 -20.16 -21.73
N ARG A 3 -25.09 -21.34 -21.11
CA ARG A 3 -24.43 -21.70 -19.82
C ARG A 3 -22.91 -21.79 -19.92
N LYS A 4 -22.37 -22.23 -21.06
CA LYS A 4 -20.92 -22.26 -21.31
C LYS A 4 -20.36 -20.85 -21.54
N PHE A 5 -21.14 -19.98 -22.17
CA PHE A 5 -20.76 -18.59 -22.40
C PHE A 5 -20.69 -17.80 -21.09
N LEU A 6 -21.66 -17.97 -20.19
CA LEU A 6 -21.63 -17.36 -18.85
C LEU A 6 -20.40 -17.76 -18.03
N LEU A 7 -20.00 -19.04 -18.08
CA LEU A 7 -18.82 -19.52 -17.37
C LEU A 7 -17.52 -18.96 -17.94
N ILE A 8 -17.42 -18.79 -19.26
CA ILE A 8 -16.24 -18.20 -19.92
C ILE A 8 -16.13 -16.71 -19.60
N VAL A 9 -17.25 -15.97 -19.62
CA VAL A 9 -17.27 -14.54 -19.23
C VAL A 9 -16.89 -14.37 -17.76
N ALA A 10 -17.44 -15.20 -16.86
CA ALA A 10 -17.09 -15.17 -15.45
C ALA A 10 -15.61 -15.51 -15.21
N ALA A 11 -15.07 -16.53 -15.87
CA ALA A 11 -13.65 -16.88 -15.79
C ALA A 11 -12.74 -15.78 -16.34
N GLY A 12 -13.13 -15.14 -17.45
CA GLY A 12 -12.42 -14.00 -18.03
C GLY A 12 -12.42 -12.78 -17.10
N ALA A 13 -13.56 -12.47 -16.47
CA ALA A 13 -13.65 -11.42 -15.47
C ALA A 13 -12.78 -11.73 -14.24
N ILE A 14 -12.84 -12.95 -13.70
CA ILE A 14 -11.99 -13.38 -12.57
C ILE A 14 -10.50 -13.26 -12.92
N PHE A 15 -10.11 -13.59 -14.16
CA PHE A 15 -8.73 -13.47 -14.61
C PHE A 15 -8.29 -11.99 -14.73
N GLN A 16 -9.16 -11.13 -15.26
CA GLN A 16 -8.91 -9.68 -15.38
C GLN A 16 -8.81 -9.00 -14.00
N TYR A 17 -9.66 -9.39 -13.04
CA TYR A 17 -9.76 -8.78 -11.70
C TYR A 17 -9.04 -9.58 -10.61
N TRP A 18 -8.15 -10.51 -10.98
CA TRP A 18 -7.50 -11.43 -10.04
C TRP A 18 -6.69 -10.73 -8.93
N GLY A 19 -6.16 -9.53 -9.20
CA GLY A 19 -5.45 -8.71 -8.21
C GLY A 19 -6.35 -8.20 -7.09
N ASP A 20 -7.50 -7.63 -7.45
CA ASP A 20 -8.46 -7.05 -6.52
C ASP A 20 -9.13 -8.13 -5.65
N ILE A 21 -9.48 -9.27 -6.26
CA ILE A 21 -10.08 -10.41 -5.57
C ILE A 21 -9.13 -10.96 -4.49
N LYS A 22 -7.82 -11.03 -4.77
CA LYS A 22 -6.84 -11.52 -3.81
C LYS A 22 -6.75 -10.67 -2.55
N GLN A 23 -6.82 -9.34 -2.68
CA GLN A 23 -6.76 -8.44 -1.54
C GLN A 23 -8.03 -8.52 -0.67
N PHE A 24 -9.20 -8.79 -1.27
CA PHE A 24 -10.43 -8.99 -0.51
C PHE A 24 -10.42 -10.29 0.30
N ILE A 25 -9.86 -11.36 -0.25
CA ILE A 25 -9.80 -12.67 0.43
C ILE A 25 -8.68 -12.72 1.47
N ASN A 26 -7.55 -12.05 1.21
CA ASN A 26 -6.41 -11.98 2.12
C ASN A 26 -5.91 -10.52 2.20
N PRO A 27 -6.53 -9.67 3.03
CA PRO A 27 -6.06 -8.31 3.21
C PRO A 27 -4.64 -8.32 3.82
N PRO A 28 -3.77 -7.37 3.44
CA PRO A 28 -2.51 -7.19 4.14
C PRO A 28 -2.78 -6.88 5.62
N PRO A 29 -1.87 -7.27 6.53
CA PRO A 29 -1.99 -6.89 7.93
C PRO A 29 -2.11 -5.37 8.06
N ASP A 30 -3.09 -4.92 8.85
CA ASP A 30 -3.34 -3.50 9.10
C ASP A 30 -2.58 -3.03 10.34
N PHE A 31 -1.37 -2.53 10.12
CA PHE A 31 -0.53 -1.93 11.16
C PHE A 31 -0.99 -0.51 11.56
N SER A 32 -2.00 0.08 10.90
CA SER A 32 -2.42 1.46 11.20
C SER A 32 -3.02 1.58 12.60
N GLN A 33 -3.57 0.49 13.15
CA GLN A 33 -4.10 0.45 14.52
C GLN A 33 -3.00 0.71 15.57
N ASP A 34 -1.76 0.28 15.31
CA ASP A 34 -0.63 0.46 16.21
C ASP A 34 -0.14 1.93 16.26
N HIS A 35 -0.63 2.76 15.33
CA HIS A 35 -0.20 4.14 15.15
C HIS A 35 -1.39 5.13 15.17
N ASP A 36 -2.43 4.86 15.96
CA ASP A 36 -3.62 5.72 16.10
C ASP A 36 -4.33 6.02 14.77
N GLY A 37 -4.29 5.10 13.81
CA GLY A 37 -4.86 5.26 12.48
C GLY A 37 -4.09 6.22 11.57
N LYS A 38 -2.88 6.65 11.97
CA LYS A 38 -2.00 7.49 11.15
C LYS A 38 -1.51 6.77 9.91
N VAL A 39 -1.13 7.56 8.90
CA VAL A 39 -0.39 7.04 7.75
C VAL A 39 0.95 6.48 8.23
N ILE A 40 1.36 5.33 7.71
CA ILE A 40 2.70 4.79 7.96
C ILE A 40 3.51 4.83 6.68
N LEU A 41 4.70 5.40 6.73
CA LEU A 41 5.68 5.44 5.66
C LEU A 41 6.85 4.52 6.01
N TYR A 42 7.06 3.48 5.22
CA TYR A 42 8.26 2.64 5.26
C TYR A 42 9.23 3.13 4.20
N ALA A 43 10.38 3.65 4.63
CA ALA A 43 11.30 4.38 3.79
C ALA A 43 12.76 4.09 4.15
N THR A 44 13.68 4.68 3.39
CA THR A 44 15.08 4.83 3.77
C THR A 44 15.49 6.31 3.70
N ALA A 45 16.57 6.67 4.38
CA ALA A 45 17.04 8.06 4.45
C ALA A 45 17.52 8.59 3.08
N TRP A 46 18.20 7.74 2.29
CA TRP A 46 18.84 8.13 1.03
C TRP A 46 17.90 8.09 -0.19
N CYS A 47 16.69 7.56 -0.03
CA CYS A 47 15.74 7.33 -1.13
C CYS A 47 15.03 8.62 -1.56
N GLY A 48 15.30 9.08 -2.79
CA GLY A 48 14.67 10.28 -3.36
C GLY A 48 13.15 10.19 -3.55
N TYR A 49 12.61 9.01 -3.88
CA TYR A 49 11.15 8.82 -3.97
C TYR A 49 10.47 8.85 -2.59
N CYS A 50 11.19 8.45 -1.55
CA CYS A 50 10.73 8.53 -0.17
C CYS A 50 10.67 10.00 0.26
N ALA A 51 11.66 10.81 -0.11
CA ALA A 51 11.61 12.26 0.10
C ALA A 51 10.41 12.92 -0.62
N LYS A 52 10.07 12.47 -1.83
CA LYS A 52 8.85 12.94 -2.53
C LYS A 52 7.57 12.55 -1.78
N ALA A 53 7.51 11.34 -1.22
CA ALA A 53 6.36 10.90 -0.43
C ALA A 53 6.20 11.73 0.85
N ARG A 54 7.28 11.95 1.62
CA ARG A 54 7.30 12.84 2.79
C ARG A 54 6.76 14.22 2.43
N LYS A 55 7.37 14.85 1.41
CA LYS A 55 6.94 16.17 0.95
C LYS A 55 5.45 16.23 0.57
N LEU A 56 4.92 15.21 -0.09
CA LEU A 56 3.51 15.19 -0.46
C LEU A 56 2.59 15.09 0.78
N LEU A 57 2.98 14.31 1.78
CA LEU A 57 2.24 14.22 3.05
C LEU A 57 2.32 15.54 3.82
N ASP A 58 3.53 16.12 3.92
CA ASP A 58 3.79 17.40 4.58
C ASP A 58 3.01 18.55 3.92
N ASP A 59 3.07 18.66 2.58
CA ASP A 59 2.38 19.72 1.81
C ASP A 59 0.84 19.65 1.98
N HIS A 60 0.31 18.51 2.40
CA HIS A 60 -1.11 18.27 2.63
C HIS A 60 -1.47 18.19 4.13
N ASN A 61 -0.54 18.52 5.03
CA ASN A 61 -0.72 18.47 6.49
C ASN A 61 -1.21 17.10 6.99
N ILE A 62 -0.70 16.02 6.42
CA ILE A 62 -1.04 14.67 6.84
C ILE A 62 -0.04 14.21 7.89
N ASP A 63 -0.52 13.91 9.09
CA ASP A 63 0.29 13.26 10.11
C ASP A 63 0.62 11.82 9.69
N TYR A 64 1.90 11.47 9.77
CA TYR A 64 2.37 10.11 9.50
C TYR A 64 3.45 9.68 10.49
N TYR A 65 3.53 8.37 10.67
CA TYR A 65 4.65 7.70 11.30
C TYR A 65 5.61 7.20 10.23
N GLU A 66 6.91 7.26 10.47
CA GLU A 66 7.92 6.78 9.53
C GLU A 66 8.82 5.72 10.16
N TYR A 67 8.94 4.58 9.48
CA TYR A 67 9.98 3.59 9.73
C TYR A 67 11.10 3.71 8.70
N ASP A 68 12.32 3.91 9.19
CA ASP A 68 13.53 3.63 8.41
C ASP A 68 13.76 2.11 8.41
N ILE A 69 13.46 1.44 7.30
CA ILE A 69 13.50 -0.03 7.20
C ILE A 69 14.92 -0.61 7.30
N GLU A 70 15.96 0.24 7.18
CA GLU A 70 17.35 -0.18 7.34
C GLU A 70 17.80 -0.12 8.81
N LYS A 71 17.03 0.57 9.68
CA LYS A 71 17.39 0.79 11.09
C LYS A 71 16.38 0.22 12.08
N SER A 72 15.14 0.00 11.65
CA SER A 72 14.09 -0.59 12.48
C SER A 72 13.84 -2.03 12.09
N VAL A 73 14.04 -2.95 13.04
CA VAL A 73 13.70 -4.38 12.87
C VAL A 73 12.20 -4.53 12.63
N GLU A 74 11.38 -3.88 13.46
CA GLU A 74 9.92 -3.87 13.32
C GLU A 74 9.49 -3.30 11.97
N GLY A 75 10.03 -2.13 11.59
CA GLY A 75 9.72 -1.47 10.33
C GLY A 75 10.05 -2.36 9.13
N HIS A 76 11.18 -3.09 9.19
CA HIS A 76 11.57 -4.04 8.15
C HIS A 76 10.64 -5.25 8.08
N GLU A 77 10.22 -5.79 9.23
CA GLU A 77 9.29 -6.91 9.29
C GLU A 77 7.90 -6.55 8.74
N GLN A 78 7.36 -5.41 9.17
CA GLN A 78 6.10 -4.88 8.64
C GLN A 78 6.21 -4.62 7.13
N TYR A 79 7.29 -3.97 6.67
CA TYR A 79 7.56 -3.76 5.24
C TYR A 79 7.53 -5.07 4.43
N LYS A 80 8.16 -6.14 4.93
CA LYS A 80 8.11 -7.46 4.28
C LYS A 80 6.71 -8.05 4.29
N ALA A 81 5.98 -7.95 5.40
CA ALA A 81 4.62 -8.47 5.55
C ALA A 81 3.64 -7.78 4.57
N LEU A 82 3.84 -6.49 4.30
CA LEU A 82 3.11 -5.74 3.27
C LEU A 82 3.56 -6.08 1.83
N GLY A 83 4.55 -6.97 1.69
CA GLY A 83 5.09 -7.41 0.40
C GLY A 83 5.93 -6.33 -0.28
N GLY A 84 6.69 -5.57 0.50
CA GLY A 84 7.64 -4.58 0.02
C GLY A 84 8.76 -5.19 -0.83
N ARG A 85 8.99 -4.59 -2.00
CA ARG A 85 10.11 -4.96 -2.92
C ARG A 85 10.99 -3.77 -3.30
N GLY A 86 10.61 -2.59 -2.85
CA GLY A 86 11.30 -1.32 -3.02
C GLY A 86 10.62 -0.29 -2.14
N VAL A 87 11.27 0.85 -1.95
CA VAL A 87 10.77 1.96 -1.13
C VAL A 87 10.38 3.16 -2.01
N PRO A 88 9.43 4.01 -1.56
CA PRO A 88 8.67 3.91 -0.31
C PRO A 88 7.55 2.85 -0.38
N VAL A 89 7.13 2.33 0.77
CA VAL A 89 5.84 1.63 0.94
C VAL A 89 5.02 2.44 1.93
N LEU A 90 3.74 2.64 1.67
CA LEU A 90 2.84 3.36 2.56
C LEU A 90 1.65 2.49 2.96
N LEU A 91 1.24 2.61 4.21
CA LEU A 91 -0.04 2.11 4.70
C LEU A 91 -0.93 3.32 5.02
N ILE A 92 -2.01 3.50 4.27
CA ILE A 92 -2.95 4.62 4.42
C ILE A 92 -4.36 4.04 4.55
N LYS A 93 -5.01 4.20 5.71
CA LYS A 93 -6.37 3.71 5.96
C LYS A 93 -6.54 2.22 5.56
N GLY A 94 -5.59 1.37 5.96
CA GLY A 94 -5.55 -0.06 5.62
C GLY A 94 -5.15 -0.39 4.18
N GLN A 95 -4.90 0.60 3.31
CA GLN A 95 -4.47 0.38 1.93
C GLN A 95 -2.95 0.49 1.79
N VAL A 96 -2.35 -0.48 1.10
CA VAL A 96 -0.91 -0.52 0.85
C VAL A 96 -0.58 0.09 -0.50
N ILE A 97 0.21 1.17 -0.50
CA ILE A 97 0.79 1.75 -1.71
C ILE A 97 2.27 1.36 -1.79
N LYS A 98 2.68 0.76 -2.90
CA LYS A 98 4.07 0.37 -3.16
C LYS A 98 4.68 1.32 -4.19
N GLY A 99 5.80 1.94 -3.83
CA GLY A 99 6.44 3.01 -4.60
C GLY A 99 5.73 4.36 -4.44
N TYR A 100 6.38 5.42 -4.93
CA TYR A 100 5.78 6.74 -4.95
C TYR A 100 4.77 6.87 -6.10
N SER A 101 3.52 7.18 -5.77
CA SER A 101 2.47 7.51 -6.73
C SER A 101 1.63 8.66 -6.18
N ARG A 102 1.83 9.86 -6.74
CA ARG A 102 1.12 11.06 -6.29
C ARG A 102 -0.40 10.90 -6.34
N GLU A 103 -0.90 10.38 -7.46
CA GLU A 103 -2.34 10.17 -7.68
C GLU A 103 -2.94 9.22 -6.64
N LYS A 104 -2.33 8.04 -6.43
CA LYS A 104 -2.83 7.06 -5.47
C LYS A 104 -2.77 7.57 -4.03
N MET A 105 -1.71 8.29 -3.67
CA MET A 105 -1.59 8.87 -2.33
C MET A 105 -2.68 9.92 -2.11
N LEU A 106 -2.88 10.84 -3.06
CA LEU A 106 -3.92 11.88 -2.98
C LEU A 106 -5.33 11.29 -2.87
N ALA A 107 -5.62 10.23 -3.62
CA ALA A 107 -6.91 9.54 -3.55
C ALA A 107 -7.26 8.99 -2.16
N LEU A 108 -6.29 8.85 -1.25
CA LEU A 108 -6.51 8.29 0.08
C LEU A 108 -6.39 9.32 1.21
N ILE A 109 -5.66 10.41 1.00
CA ILE A 109 -5.41 11.45 2.02
C ILE A 109 -6.29 12.69 1.87
N GLN A 110 -7.01 12.81 0.76
CA GLN A 110 -8.01 13.86 0.52
C GLN A 110 -9.42 13.42 0.96
#